data_AF-A0A7J7HYT8-F1
#
_entry.id   AF-A0A7J7HYT8-F1
#
_cell.length_a   1.000
_cell.length_b   1.000
_cell.length_c   1.000
_cell.angle_alpha   90.00
_cell.angle_beta   90.00
_cell.angle_gamma   90.00
#
_symmetry.space_group_name_H-M   'P 1'
#
loop_
_entity.id
_entity.type
_entity.pdbx_description
1 polymer ?
#
loop_
_entity_poly.entity_id
_entity_poly.type
_entity_poly.pdbx_seq_one_letter_code
_entity_poly.pdbx_strand_id
1 'polypeptide(L)'
;MELAATRSSQEMRRSDEFTHISELTHEGLPRKKAFIVIGINTAFSSRKRRDSIRQTWMPQGERLLQLEQEKGIIIRFMIGHSATSNNILDRAIDSEDSQHKDFLRLVVEFAMALQEAGCFFVVLECVLALVAAAATFALRILTIGIGVGPFCIGQVN
;
A
#
# COMPACT_ATOMS: atom_id res chain seq x y z
N MET A 1 46.88 -38.99 -18.11
CA MET A 1 46.55 -37.62 -18.56
C MET A 1 45.14 -37.69 -19.13
N GLU A 2 44.10 -37.88 -18.33
CA GLU A 2 43.53 -36.90 -17.38
C GLU A 2 43.54 -35.49 -17.93
N LEU A 3 42.34 -34.95 -18.18
CA LEU A 3 41.89 -33.64 -17.68
C LEU A 3 40.36 -33.62 -17.72
N ALA A 4 39.78 -33.68 -16.52
CA ALA A 4 38.36 -33.58 -16.24
C ALA A 4 37.84 -32.15 -16.48
N ALA A 5 36.69 -32.02 -17.15
CA ALA A 5 35.94 -30.77 -17.19
C ALA A 5 34.95 -30.75 -16.01
N THR A 6 35.44 -30.20 -14.90
CA THR A 6 34.69 -29.90 -13.67
C THR A 6 33.60 -28.86 -13.96
N ARG A 7 32.33 -29.25 -13.76
CA ARG A 7 31.19 -28.33 -13.63
C ARG A 7 31.45 -27.41 -12.42
N SER A 8 31.83 -26.16 -12.70
CA SER A 8 32.20 -25.17 -11.68
C SER A 8 30.99 -24.33 -11.25
N SER A 9 30.46 -24.67 -10.07
CA SER A 9 30.34 -23.75 -8.92
C SER A 9 29.70 -22.37 -9.09
N GLN A 10 28.46 -22.28 -9.62
CA GLN A 10 27.64 -21.05 -9.48
C GLN A 10 26.20 -21.25 -8.99
N GLU A 11 25.82 -22.45 -8.54
CA GLU A 11 24.48 -22.69 -7.95
C GLU A 11 24.44 -22.66 -6.41
N MET A 12 25.57 -22.51 -5.71
CA MET A 12 25.63 -22.58 -4.24
C MET A 12 25.80 -21.22 -3.53
N ARG A 13 25.44 -20.09 -4.16
CA ARG A 13 25.46 -18.75 -3.52
C ARG A 13 24.16 -17.96 -3.71
N ARG A 14 23.03 -18.64 -3.81
CA ARG A 14 21.69 -18.01 -3.83
C ARG A 14 20.81 -18.41 -2.65
N SER A 15 21.31 -19.29 -1.77
CA SER A 15 20.57 -19.81 -0.62
C SER A 15 20.63 -18.94 0.63
N ASP A 16 21.61 -18.02 0.75
CA ASP A 16 21.84 -17.30 2.02
C ASP A 16 21.17 -15.92 2.12
N GLU A 17 20.59 -15.39 1.04
CA GLU A 17 19.85 -14.10 1.08
C GLU A 17 18.32 -14.28 1.21
N PHE A 18 17.83 -15.53 1.10
CA PHE A 18 16.42 -15.87 1.25
C PHE A 18 16.03 -16.34 2.67
N THR A 19 17.00 -16.47 3.57
CA THR A 19 16.81 -17.07 4.90
C THR A 19 16.25 -16.11 5.94
N HIS A 20 16.15 -14.80 5.65
CA HIS A 20 15.60 -13.82 6.60
C HIS A 20 14.12 -13.49 6.42
N ILE A 21 13.44 -14.07 5.43
CA ILE A 21 11.99 -13.86 5.21
C ILE A 21 11.15 -14.99 5.82
N SER A 22 11.77 -16.11 6.22
CA SER A 22 11.07 -17.30 6.72
C SER A 22 10.85 -17.37 8.24
N GLU A 23 11.29 -16.38 9.03
CA GLU A 23 11.20 -16.41 10.51
C GLU A 23 10.19 -15.41 11.12
N LEU A 24 9.19 -14.98 10.34
CA LEU A 24 8.01 -14.29 10.88
C LEU A 24 6.72 -15.07 10.58
N THR A 25 6.76 -16.40 10.65
CA THR A 25 5.55 -17.17 10.94
C THR A 25 5.24 -17.01 12.42
N HIS A 26 4.65 -15.88 12.77
CA HIS A 26 4.07 -15.69 14.10
C HIS A 26 2.85 -16.62 14.20
N GLU A 27 3.05 -17.76 14.86
CA GLU A 27 2.00 -18.66 15.30
C GLU A 27 0.87 -17.88 16.00
N GLY A 28 -0.38 -18.16 15.60
CA GLY A 28 -1.47 -18.26 16.57
C GLY A 28 -2.43 -17.07 16.79
N LEU A 29 -2.38 -15.98 16.02
CA LEU A 29 -3.45 -14.97 16.07
C LEU A 29 -4.08 -14.80 14.68
N PRO A 30 -5.38 -15.07 14.49
CA PRO A 30 -6.04 -14.78 13.22
C PRO A 30 -5.88 -13.28 12.96
N ARG A 31 -5.22 -12.90 11.85
CA ARG A 31 -5.20 -11.49 11.41
C ARG A 31 -6.65 -11.04 11.39
N LYS A 32 -7.00 -10.06 12.23
CA LYS A 32 -8.35 -9.49 12.23
C LYS A 32 -8.61 -8.99 10.82
N LYS A 33 -9.67 -9.50 10.18
CA LYS A 33 -10.05 -9.13 8.82
C LYS A 33 -10.25 -7.61 8.79
N ALA A 34 -9.63 -6.95 7.82
CA ALA A 34 -9.90 -5.54 7.57
C ALA A 34 -11.29 -5.47 6.96
N PHE A 35 -12.28 -4.97 7.71
CA PHE A 35 -13.65 -4.84 7.24
C PHE A 35 -13.79 -3.72 6.20
N ILE A 36 -13.06 -2.62 6.39
CA ILE A 36 -13.10 -1.44 5.52
C ILE A 36 -11.69 -0.88 5.37
N VAL A 37 -11.29 -0.55 4.14
CA VAL A 37 -10.02 0.17 3.91
C VAL A 37 -10.27 1.45 3.12
N ILE A 38 -10.07 2.58 3.78
CA ILE A 38 -10.18 3.91 3.20
C ILE A 38 -8.79 4.36 2.78
N GLY A 39 -8.53 4.25 1.48
CA GLY A 39 -7.37 4.86 0.86
C GLY A 39 -7.63 6.32 0.52
N ILE A 40 -6.69 7.20 0.83
CA ILE A 40 -6.75 8.62 0.49
C ILE A 40 -5.58 8.91 -0.45
N ASN A 41 -5.82 8.91 -1.76
CA ASN A 41 -4.74 9.14 -2.69
C ASN A 41 -4.27 10.60 -2.70
N THR A 42 -2.95 10.77 -2.74
CA THR A 42 -2.27 12.05 -2.55
C THR A 42 -0.98 12.08 -3.36
N ALA A 43 -0.69 13.22 -3.99
CA ALA A 43 0.56 13.39 -4.71
C ALA A 43 1.73 13.63 -3.73
N PHE A 44 2.95 13.37 -4.18
CA PHE A 44 4.18 13.62 -3.41
C PHE A 44 4.23 15.04 -2.84
N SER A 45 3.81 16.04 -3.63
CA SER A 45 3.80 17.45 -3.25
C SER A 45 2.64 17.89 -2.36
N SER A 46 1.63 17.03 -2.13
CA SER A 46 0.37 17.39 -1.46
C SER A 46 0.43 17.34 0.09
N ARG A 47 1.58 17.62 0.71
CA ARG A 47 1.74 17.54 2.17
C ARG A 47 0.74 18.40 2.93
N LYS A 48 0.52 19.66 2.52
CA LYS A 48 -0.48 20.56 3.13
C LYS A 48 -1.89 19.95 3.16
N ARG A 49 -2.26 19.20 2.12
CA ARG A 49 -3.57 18.54 2.03
C ARG A 49 -3.65 17.37 3.01
N ARG A 50 -2.59 16.56 3.12
CA ARG A 50 -2.52 15.50 4.14
C ARG A 50 -2.62 16.06 5.55
N ASP A 51 -1.92 17.15 5.82
CA ASP A 51 -1.98 17.84 7.12
C ASP A 51 -3.39 18.36 7.42
N SER A 52 -4.07 18.93 6.42
CA SER A 52 -5.48 19.34 6.56
C SER A 52 -6.43 18.17 6.84
N ILE A 53 -6.24 17.03 6.18
CA ILE A 53 -7.04 15.82 6.39
C ILE A 53 -6.81 15.24 7.79
N ARG A 54 -5.55 15.19 8.22
CA ARG A 54 -5.14 14.85 9.59
C ARG A 54 -5.79 15.76 10.63
N GLN A 55 -5.87 17.06 10.34
CA GLN A 55 -6.46 18.05 11.26
C GLN A 55 -7.99 18.07 11.29
N THR A 56 -8.67 17.44 10.33
CA THR A 56 -10.13 17.50 10.20
C THR A 56 -10.80 16.22 10.65
N TRP A 57 -10.64 15.14 9.91
CA TRP A 57 -11.43 13.92 10.12
C TRP A 57 -10.60 12.65 10.27
N MET A 58 -9.35 12.64 9.80
CA MET A 58 -8.53 11.43 9.84
C MET A 58 -7.95 11.20 11.24
N PRO A 59 -8.23 10.06 11.90
CA PRO A 59 -7.62 9.71 13.18
C PRO A 59 -6.10 9.57 13.05
N GLN A 60 -5.36 9.90 14.12
CA GLN A 60 -3.91 9.85 14.16
C GLN A 60 -3.43 9.04 15.36
N GLY A 61 -2.18 8.54 15.29
CA GLY A 61 -1.51 7.87 16.39
C GLY A 61 -2.33 6.72 16.98
N GLU A 62 -2.51 6.71 18.29
CA GLU A 62 -3.22 5.64 19.01
C GLU A 62 -4.67 5.46 18.53
N ARG A 63 -5.38 6.54 18.17
CA ARG A 63 -6.77 6.44 17.69
C ARG A 63 -6.85 5.72 16.35
N LEU A 64 -5.84 5.89 15.50
CA LEU A 64 -5.75 5.19 14.21
C LEU A 64 -5.53 3.68 14.44
N LEU A 65 -4.64 3.34 15.38
CA LEU A 65 -4.35 1.95 15.75
C LEU A 65 -5.56 1.26 16.41
N GLN A 66 -6.25 1.96 17.32
CA GLN A 66 -7.49 1.46 17.94
C GLN A 66 -8.56 1.18 16.90
N LEU A 67 -8.76 2.09 15.95
CA LEU A 67 -9.73 1.92 14.87
C LEU A 67 -9.43 0.66 14.04
N GLU A 68 -8.15 0.44 13.72
CA GLU A 68 -7.70 -0.75 13.00
C GLU A 68 -7.88 -2.03 13.82
N GLN A 69 -7.47 -2.04 15.09
CA GLN A 69 -7.48 -3.23 15.93
C GLN A 69 -8.89 -3.61 16.41
N GLU A 70 -9.74 -2.63 16.72
CA GLU A 70 -11.05 -2.86 17.31
C GLU A 70 -12.16 -2.96 16.27
N LYS A 71 -12.07 -2.17 15.18
CA LYS A 71 -13.10 -2.09 14.15
C LYS A 71 -12.68 -2.73 12.83
N GLY A 72 -11.39 -3.03 12.64
CA GLY A 72 -10.86 -3.51 11.36
C GLY A 72 -10.99 -2.46 10.26
N ILE A 73 -10.99 -1.17 10.61
CA ILE A 73 -11.08 -0.07 9.64
C ILE A 73 -9.68 0.53 9.47
N ILE A 74 -9.13 0.42 8.27
CA ILE A 74 -7.80 0.93 7.93
C ILE A 74 -7.99 2.23 7.16
N ILE A 75 -7.36 3.32 7.60
CA ILE A 75 -7.37 4.60 6.91
C ILE A 75 -5.93 5.01 6.65
N ARG A 76 -5.54 5.22 5.39
CA ARG A 76 -4.15 5.53 5.03
C ARG A 76 -4.07 6.46 3.83
N PHE A 77 -3.04 7.30 3.79
CA PHE A 77 -2.64 8.02 2.60
C PHE A 77 -2.01 7.07 1.59
N MET A 78 -2.62 6.97 0.43
CA MET A 78 -2.06 6.17 -0.66
C MET A 78 -1.16 7.03 -1.52
N ILE A 79 0.07 6.58 -1.73
CA ILE A 79 1.04 7.29 -2.56
C ILE A 79 1.77 6.31 -3.46
N GLY A 80 1.92 6.67 -4.74
CA GLY A 80 2.63 5.85 -5.71
C GLY A 80 4.14 5.79 -5.46
N HIS A 81 4.84 5.23 -6.43
CA HIS A 81 6.29 5.29 -6.52
C HIS A 81 6.71 6.42 -7.46
N SER A 82 7.83 7.07 -7.14
CA SER A 82 8.52 7.90 -8.10
C SER A 82 8.94 7.07 -9.31
N ALA A 83 8.96 7.67 -10.50
CA ALA A 83 9.53 7.05 -11.70
C ALA A 83 11.03 6.72 -11.56
N THR A 84 11.70 7.31 -10.57
CA THR A 84 13.10 7.04 -10.22
C THR A 84 13.19 6.82 -8.72
N SER A 85 13.55 5.61 -8.32
CA SER A 85 13.68 5.22 -6.91
C SER A 85 14.71 6.07 -6.17
N ASN A 86 14.43 6.37 -4.89
CA ASN A 86 15.34 7.07 -3.96
C ASN A 86 15.63 8.54 -4.32
N ASN A 87 14.67 9.22 -4.97
CA ASN A 87 14.75 10.65 -5.18
C ASN A 87 14.33 11.46 -3.93
N ILE A 88 14.46 12.78 -4.00
CA ILE A 88 14.10 13.69 -2.90
C ILE A 88 12.62 13.55 -2.50
N LEU A 89 11.75 13.26 -3.47
CA LEU A 89 10.31 13.10 -3.22
C LEU A 89 10.02 11.84 -2.41
N ASP A 90 10.64 10.70 -2.73
CA ASP A 90 10.49 9.47 -1.95
C ASP A 90 10.99 9.66 -0.52
N ARG A 91 12.17 10.28 -0.34
CA ARG A 91 12.73 10.54 1.00
C ARG A 91 11.85 11.47 1.83
N ALA A 92 11.22 12.46 1.19
CA ALA A 92 10.29 13.35 1.87
C ALA A 92 9.06 12.58 2.38
N ILE A 93 8.57 11.62 1.59
CA ILE A 93 7.47 10.74 1.99
C ILE A 93 7.89 9.77 3.09
N ASP A 94 9.06 9.14 2.98
CA ASP A 94 9.55 8.22 4.01
C ASP A 94 9.78 8.95 5.34
N SER A 95 10.28 10.19 5.30
CA SER A 95 10.41 11.03 6.49
C SER A 95 9.04 11.35 7.10
N GLU A 96 8.02 11.61 6.29
CA GLU A 96 6.67 11.87 6.77
C GLU A 96 6.01 10.61 7.34
N ASP A 97 6.16 9.47 6.69
CA ASP A 97 5.63 8.19 7.14
C ASP A 97 6.30 7.72 8.44
N SER A 98 7.60 7.99 8.62
CA SER A 98 8.28 7.70 9.90
C SER A 98 7.68 8.45 11.09
N GLN A 99 7.08 9.62 10.84
CA GLN A 99 6.45 10.47 11.86
C GLN A 99 5.01 10.05 12.14
N HIS A 100 4.24 9.73 11.10
CA HIS A 100 2.78 9.55 11.22
C HIS A 100 2.32 8.09 11.09
N LYS A 101 3.10 7.23 10.43
CA LYS A 101 2.80 5.81 10.15
C LYS A 101 1.43 5.60 9.51
N ASP A 102 1.06 6.53 8.64
CA ASP A 102 -0.26 6.60 8.02
C ASP A 102 -0.22 6.55 6.50
N PHE A 103 0.92 6.17 5.90
CA PHE A 103 1.02 5.92 4.47
C PHE A 103 0.86 4.46 4.08
N LEU A 104 0.62 4.31 2.78
CA LEU A 104 0.47 3.06 2.08
C LEU A 104 0.98 3.27 0.65
N ARG A 105 1.94 2.44 0.23
CA ARG A 105 2.53 2.56 -1.10
C ARG A 105 1.64 1.87 -2.12
N LEU A 106 1.15 2.63 -3.10
CA LEU A 106 0.24 2.14 -4.12
C LEU A 106 1.01 1.33 -5.17
N VAL A 107 0.77 0.03 -5.15
CA VAL A 107 1.14 -0.92 -6.21
C VAL A 107 -0.15 -1.65 -6.60
N VAL A 108 -0.28 -2.14 -7.84
CA VAL A 108 -1.48 -2.91 -8.25
C VAL A 108 -1.71 -4.11 -7.31
N GLU A 109 -0.63 -4.75 -6.89
CA GLU A 109 -0.62 -5.82 -5.87
C GLU A 109 -1.22 -5.36 -4.55
N PHE A 110 -1.06 -4.10 -4.19
CA PHE A 110 -1.61 -3.55 -2.96
C PHE A 110 -3.14 -3.48 -2.99
N ALA A 111 -3.72 -3.05 -4.13
CA ALA A 111 -5.17 -3.05 -4.30
C ALA A 111 -5.72 -4.47 -4.13
N MET A 112 -5.05 -5.46 -4.71
CA MET A 112 -5.41 -6.88 -4.55
C MET A 112 -5.25 -7.36 -3.10
N ALA A 113 -4.18 -6.94 -2.41
CA ALA A 113 -3.97 -7.25 -1.00
C ALA A 113 -5.06 -6.66 -0.10
N LEU A 114 -5.61 -5.48 -0.41
CA LEU A 114 -6.76 -4.93 0.31
C LEU A 114 -7.99 -5.82 0.18
N GLN A 115 -8.27 -6.29 -1.04
CA GLN A 115 -9.37 -7.21 -1.29
C GLN A 115 -9.18 -8.52 -0.51
N GLU A 116 -7.98 -9.10 -0.52
CA GLU A 116 -7.67 -10.33 0.22
C GLU A 116 -7.76 -10.13 1.74
N ALA A 117 -7.45 -8.93 2.24
CA ALA A 117 -7.61 -8.57 3.65
C ALA A 117 -9.09 -8.45 4.08
N GLY A 118 -10.04 -8.52 3.14
CA GLY A 118 -11.47 -8.44 3.39
C GLY A 118 -12.08 -7.05 3.18
N CYS A 119 -11.35 -6.13 2.56
CA CYS A 119 -11.83 -4.77 2.31
C CYS A 119 -13.15 -4.78 1.52
N PHE A 120 -14.17 -4.09 2.01
CA PHE A 120 -15.46 -4.01 1.33
C PHE A 120 -15.50 -2.96 0.20
N PHE A 121 -14.81 -1.84 0.37
CA PHE A 121 -14.72 -0.78 -0.64
C PHE A 121 -13.45 0.06 -0.47
N VAL A 122 -12.97 0.66 -1.55
CA VAL A 122 -11.83 1.58 -1.57
C VAL A 122 -12.25 2.92 -2.18
N VAL A 123 -11.72 4.02 -1.63
CA VAL A 123 -11.86 5.36 -2.22
C VAL A 123 -10.59 5.69 -2.99
N LEU A 124 -10.73 6.16 -4.23
CA LEU A 124 -9.65 6.60 -5.09
C LEU A 124 -9.84 8.10 -5.36
N GLU A 125 -8.89 8.93 -4.92
CA GLU A 125 -9.00 10.39 -5.05
C GLU A 125 -7.80 10.99 -5.76
N CYS A 126 -8.02 11.84 -6.78
CA CYS A 126 -6.94 12.49 -7.53
C CYS A 126 -5.88 11.50 -8.11
N VAL A 127 -6.34 10.28 -8.42
CA VAL A 127 -5.60 9.26 -9.18
C VAL A 127 -5.80 9.52 -10.68
N LEU A 128 -4.79 9.23 -11.50
CA LEU A 128 -4.93 9.28 -12.95
C LEU A 128 -6.07 8.35 -13.40
N ALA A 129 -6.94 8.82 -14.30
CA ALA A 129 -8.15 8.11 -14.67
C ALA A 129 -7.93 6.66 -15.15
N LEU A 130 -6.84 6.42 -15.88
CA LEU A 130 -6.47 5.07 -16.33
C LEU A 130 -6.03 4.15 -15.18
N VAL A 131 -5.38 4.69 -14.15
CA VAL A 131 -5.00 3.91 -12.96
C VAL A 131 -6.25 3.60 -12.12
N ALA A 132 -7.17 4.55 -11.99
CA ALA A 132 -8.45 4.33 -11.33
C ALA A 132 -9.30 3.27 -12.08
N ALA A 133 -9.28 3.30 -13.41
CA ALA A 133 -9.93 2.29 -14.24
C ALA A 133 -9.29 0.91 -14.06
N ALA A 134 -7.96 0.81 -14.11
CA ALA A 134 -7.23 -0.44 -13.92
C ALA A 134 -7.49 -1.05 -12.53
N ALA A 135 -7.46 -0.23 -11.47
CA ALA A 135 -7.79 -0.66 -10.13
C ALA A 135 -9.25 -1.14 -10.04
N THR A 136 -10.20 -0.39 -10.60
CA THR A 136 -11.62 -0.76 -10.59
C THR A 136 -11.89 -2.05 -11.36
N PHE A 137 -11.17 -2.30 -12.46
CA PHE A 137 -11.30 -3.54 -13.22
C PHE A 137 -10.67 -4.75 -12.52
N ALA A 138 -9.53 -4.56 -11.85
CA ALA A 138 -8.83 -5.64 -11.15
C ALA A 138 -9.54 -6.07 -9.86
N LEU A 139 -10.24 -5.14 -9.20
CA LEU A 139 -10.89 -5.35 -7.93
C LEU A 139 -12.32 -5.87 -8.07
N ARG A 140 -12.70 -6.78 -7.17
CA ARG A 140 -14.06 -7.27 -6.94
C ARG A 140 -14.81 -6.42 -5.90
N ILE A 141 -14.11 -5.48 -5.26
CA ILE A 141 -14.62 -4.63 -4.18
C ILE A 141 -15.04 -3.27 -4.74
N LEU A 142 -15.97 -2.58 -4.07
CA LEU A 142 -16.52 -1.32 -4.56
C LEU A 142 -15.41 -0.24 -4.64
N THR A 143 -15.31 0.48 -5.76
CA THR A 143 -14.42 1.64 -5.90
C THR A 143 -15.23 2.94 -5.96
N ILE A 144 -14.86 3.94 -5.17
CA ILE A 144 -15.47 5.28 -5.20
C ILE A 144 -14.41 6.29 -5.64
N GLY A 145 -14.68 7.00 -6.73
CA GLY A 145 -13.80 8.00 -7.31
C GLY A 145 -14.08 9.42 -6.82
N ILE A 146 -13.03 10.20 -6.55
CA ILE A 146 -13.11 11.64 -6.30
C ILE A 146 -12.08 12.35 -7.20
N GLY A 147 -12.54 13.03 -8.24
CA GLY A 147 -11.64 13.67 -9.21
C GLY A 147 -10.73 12.69 -9.98
N VAL A 148 -11.19 11.46 -10.23
CA VAL A 148 -10.42 10.38 -10.90
C VAL A 148 -10.99 9.95 -12.25
N GLY A 149 -11.89 10.75 -12.81
CA GLY A 149 -12.61 10.39 -14.03
C GLY A 149 -13.69 9.33 -13.79
N PRO A 150 -14.46 8.98 -14.84
CA PRO A 150 -15.75 8.31 -14.72
C PRO A 150 -15.66 6.79 -14.50
N PHE A 151 -14.48 6.25 -14.20
CA PHE A 151 -14.23 4.81 -14.28
C PHE A 151 -14.37 4.05 -12.95
N CYS A 152 -14.51 4.75 -11.82
CA CYS A 152 -14.89 4.11 -10.55
C CYS A 152 -16.41 3.85 -10.51
N ILE A 153 -16.81 2.83 -9.74
CA ILE A 153 -18.21 2.40 -9.62
C ILE A 153 -19.08 3.52 -9.02
N GLY A 154 -18.60 4.17 -7.96
CA GLY A 154 -19.20 5.39 -7.39
C GLY A 154 -18.37 6.62 -7.69
N GLN A 155 -18.98 7.80 -7.65
CA GLN A 155 -18.30 9.09 -7.86
C GLN A 155 -18.78 10.12 -6.84
N VAL A 156 -17.85 10.94 -6.33
CA VAL A 156 -18.14 12.15 -5.54
C VAL A 156 -17.61 13.35 -6.32
N ASN A 157 -18.52 14.28 -6.63
CA ASN A 157 -18.25 15.52 -7.37
C ASN A 157 -18.04 16.71 -6.43
#